data_AF-A0A139QHB9-F1
#
_entry.id   AF-A0A139QHB9-F1
#
_cell.length_a   1.000
_cell.length_b   1.000
_cell.length_c   1.000
_cell.angle_alpha   90.00
_cell.angle_beta   90.00
_cell.angle_gamma   90.00
#
_symmetry.space_group_name_H-M   'P 1'
#
loop_
_entity.id
_entity.type
_entity.pdbx_description
1 polymer ?
#
loop_
_entity_poly.entity_id
_entity_poly.type
_entity_poly.pdbx_seq_one_letter_code
_entity_poly.pdbx_strand_id
1 'polypeptide(L)'
;MVTATEAQLREHYADKVDAPYFPEIVDYMTSGPLVAMIVTGTNIVKNFRVMAGVTNPSEAAPGTIRGDYGRDWEDGAVRNIVHSSDSVANAEHEIGVWFS
;
A
#
# COMPACT_ATOMS: atom_id res chain seq x y z
N MET A 1 1.64 8.38 12.62
CA MET A 1 0.19 8.44 12.32
C MET A 1 -0.02 9.68 11.48
N VAL A 2 -0.54 9.53 10.28
CA VAL A 2 -0.78 10.61 9.31
C VAL A 2 -2.16 10.42 8.69
N THR A 3 -2.77 11.48 8.18
CA THR A 3 -3.95 11.39 7.31
C THR A 3 -3.49 11.77 5.92
N ALA A 4 -3.70 10.88 4.95
CA ALA A 4 -3.30 11.14 3.57
C ALA A 4 -4.12 12.28 2.97
N THR A 5 -3.49 13.07 2.11
CA THR A 5 -4.19 14.00 1.22
C THR A 5 -4.34 13.40 -0.18
N GLU A 6 -5.36 13.80 -0.93
CA GLU A 6 -5.50 13.37 -2.33
C GLU A 6 -4.24 13.75 -3.15
N ALA A 7 -3.66 14.92 -2.90
CA ALA A 7 -2.44 15.36 -3.58
C ALA A 7 -1.27 14.37 -3.35
N GLN A 8 -1.04 13.95 -2.09
CA GLN A 8 -0.03 12.94 -1.78
C GLN A 8 -0.33 11.59 -2.44
N LEU A 9 -1.59 11.16 -2.47
CA LEU A 9 -1.97 9.89 -3.09
C LEU A 9 -1.81 9.92 -4.61
N ARG A 10 -2.06 11.06 -5.25
CA ARG A 10 -1.79 11.27 -6.69
C ARG A 10 -0.30 11.20 -7.00
N GLU A 11 0.55 11.76 -6.15
CA GLU A 11 2.00 11.70 -6.32
C GLU A 11 2.55 10.29 -6.04
N HIS A 12 2.03 9.62 -5.01
CA HIS A 12 2.39 8.26 -4.66
C HIS A 12 1.98 7.23 -5.72
N TYR A 13 0.79 7.40 -6.31
CA TYR A 13 0.25 6.54 -7.36
C TYR A 13 0.26 7.22 -8.73
N ALA A 14 1.31 7.99 -9.04
CA ALA A 14 1.42 8.75 -10.30
C ALA A 14 1.15 7.88 -11.54
N ASP A 15 1.62 6.63 -11.55
CA ASP A 15 1.43 5.69 -12.68
C ASP A 15 0.00 5.09 -12.77
N LYS A 16 -0.86 5.37 -11.79
CA LYS A 16 -2.22 4.83 -11.69
C LYS A 16 -3.30 5.89 -11.66
N VAL A 17 -2.97 7.19 -11.70
CA VAL A 17 -3.95 8.28 -11.54
C VAL A 17 -5.07 8.26 -12.58
N ASP A 18 -4.79 7.75 -13.78
CA ASP A 18 -5.76 7.63 -14.87
C ASP A 18 -6.51 6.29 -14.88
N ALA A 19 -6.18 5.38 -13.97
CA ALA A 19 -6.88 4.11 -13.86
C ALA A 19 -8.31 4.32 -13.34
N PRO A 20 -9.31 3.58 -13.87
CA PRO A 20 -10.71 3.77 -13.49
C PRO A 20 -10.99 3.51 -11.99
N TYR A 21 -10.13 2.72 -11.33
CA TYR A 21 -10.20 2.39 -9.92
C TYR A 21 -9.42 3.35 -9.01
N PHE A 22 -8.70 4.34 -9.55
CA PHE A 22 -7.95 5.29 -8.73
C PHE A 22 -8.81 6.09 -7.74
N PRO A 23 -10.03 6.56 -8.10
CA PRO A 23 -10.91 7.21 -7.13
C PRO A 23 -11.21 6.35 -5.89
N GLU A 24 -11.40 5.03 -6.07
CA GLU A 24 -11.63 4.11 -4.96
C GLU A 24 -10.41 3.99 -4.03
N ILE A 25 -9.19 4.07 -4.58
CA ILE A 25 -7.95 4.12 -3.79
C ILE A 25 -7.92 5.38 -2.93
N VAL A 26 -8.27 6.54 -3.51
CA VAL A 26 -8.29 7.82 -2.78
C VAL A 26 -9.33 7.78 -1.67
N ASP A 27 -10.56 7.34 -1.96
CA ASP A 27 -11.63 7.23 -0.97
C ASP A 27 -11.24 6.32 0.19
N TYR A 28 -10.66 5.15 -0.11
CA TYR A 28 -10.26 4.20 0.92
C TYR A 28 -9.10 4.74 1.78
N MET A 29 -8.03 5.23 1.14
CA MET A 29 -6.81 5.69 1.83
C MET A 29 -7.02 6.99 2.60
N THR A 30 -8.06 7.77 2.30
CA THR A 30 -8.44 8.98 3.05
C THR A 30 -9.54 8.74 4.09
N SER A 31 -10.18 7.57 4.11
CA SER A 31 -11.25 7.23 5.06
C SER A 31 -10.82 7.17 6.53
N GLY A 32 -9.50 7.12 6.80
CA GLY A 32 -8.97 7.02 8.15
C GLY A 32 -7.47 7.34 8.23
N PRO A 33 -6.92 7.43 9.46
CA PRO A 33 -5.49 7.63 9.66
C PRO A 33 -4.70 6.38 9.25
N LEU A 34 -3.50 6.61 8.74
CA LEU A 34 -2.53 5.59 8.37
C LEU A 34 -1.25 5.69 9.21
N VAL A 35 -0.55 4.58 9.29
CA VAL A 35 0.78 4.48 9.86
C VAL A 35 1.79 4.43 8.72
N ALA A 36 2.34 5.59 8.35
CA ALA A 36 3.50 5.66 7.49
C ALA A 36 4.76 5.25 8.30
N MET A 37 5.61 4.41 7.72
CA MET A 37 6.87 3.98 8.34
C MET A 37 7.97 3.79 7.27
N ILE A 38 9.22 3.96 7.69
CA ILE A 38 10.41 3.62 6.89
C ILE A 38 11.03 2.38 7.53
N VAL A 39 11.22 1.32 6.73
CA VAL A 39 11.83 0.07 7.19
C VAL A 39 13.18 -0.11 6.51
N THR A 40 14.22 -0.39 7.28
CA THR A 40 15.59 -0.55 6.79
C THR A 40 16.09 -1.97 7.01
N GLY A 41 17.00 -2.43 6.14
CA GLY A 41 17.62 -3.75 6.27
C GLY A 41 18.11 -4.32 4.93
N THR A 42 18.80 -5.45 5.01
CA THR A 42 19.30 -6.17 3.83
C THR A 42 18.14 -6.75 3.03
N ASN A 43 18.11 -6.45 1.72
CA ASN A 43 17.03 -6.89 0.80
C ASN A 43 15.62 -6.49 1.27
N ILE A 44 15.50 -5.39 2.03
CA ILE A 44 14.27 -5.10 2.78
C ILE A 44 13.04 -4.92 1.89
N VAL A 45 13.16 -4.28 0.72
CA VAL A 45 12.03 -4.12 -0.22
C VAL A 45 11.45 -5.49 -0.61
N LYS A 46 12.31 -6.41 -1.05
CA LYS A 46 11.89 -7.78 -1.41
C LYS A 46 11.30 -8.51 -0.20
N ASN A 47 12.00 -8.48 0.93
CA ASN A 47 11.59 -9.22 2.13
C ASN A 47 10.28 -8.70 2.70
N PHE A 48 10.06 -7.39 2.70
CA PHE A 48 8.81 -6.80 3.15
C PHE A 48 7.63 -7.17 2.25
N ARG A 49 7.83 -7.23 0.92
CA ARG A 49 6.78 -7.73 0.01
C ARG A 49 6.39 -9.18 0.28
N VAL A 50 7.37 -10.03 0.63
CA VAL A 50 7.09 -11.42 1.04
C VAL A 50 6.29 -11.45 2.35
N MET A 51 6.67 -10.63 3.34
CA MET A 51 5.91 -10.52 4.60
C MET A 51 4.49 -9.96 4.39
N ALA A 52 4.32 -9.01 3.47
CA ALA A 52 3.02 -8.43 3.15
C ALA A 52 2.06 -9.46 2.52
N GLY A 53 2.57 -10.34 1.64
CA GLY A 53 1.76 -11.28 0.85
C GLY A 53 1.31 -10.68 -0.49
N VAL A 54 0.69 -11.50 -1.36
CA VAL A 54 0.21 -11.04 -2.68
C VAL A 54 -0.93 -10.03 -2.53
N THR A 55 -1.22 -9.27 -3.60
CA THR A 55 -2.15 -8.13 -3.55
C THR A 55 -3.57 -8.52 -3.12
N ASN A 56 -4.07 -9.66 -3.62
CA ASN A 56 -5.37 -10.22 -3.25
C ASN A 56 -5.24 -10.98 -1.91
N PRO A 57 -5.90 -10.54 -0.82
CA PRO A 57 -5.84 -11.22 0.47
C PRO A 57 -6.25 -12.70 0.43
N SER A 58 -7.26 -13.06 -0.38
CA SER A 58 -7.76 -14.44 -0.47
C SER A 58 -6.80 -15.40 -1.17
N GLU A 59 -5.79 -14.88 -1.87
CA GLU A 59 -4.70 -15.64 -2.49
C GLU A 59 -3.40 -15.57 -1.68
N ALA A 60 -3.37 -14.77 -0.60
CA ALA A 60 -2.18 -14.60 0.23
C ALA A 60 -1.98 -15.80 1.16
N ALA A 61 -0.73 -16.26 1.27
CA ALA A 61 -0.40 -17.39 2.11
C ALA A 61 -0.63 -17.07 3.61
N PRO A 62 -1.07 -18.05 4.42
CA PRO A 62 -1.11 -17.90 5.88
C PRO A 62 0.26 -17.51 6.45
N GLY A 63 0.27 -16.64 7.46
CA GLY A 63 1.48 -16.05 8.04
C GLY A 63 1.96 -14.76 7.38
N THR A 64 1.35 -14.35 6.27
CA THR A 64 1.58 -13.02 5.67
C THR A 64 0.58 -12.01 6.23
N ILE A 65 0.92 -10.73 6.23
CA ILE A 65 0.04 -9.68 6.77
C ILE A 65 -1.33 -9.71 6.08
N ARG A 66 -1.35 -9.83 4.74
CA ARG A 66 -2.60 -9.89 3.96
C ARG A 66 -3.36 -11.20 4.14
N GLY A 67 -2.65 -12.32 4.27
CA GLY A 67 -3.29 -13.62 4.50
C GLY A 67 -3.92 -13.75 5.89
N ASP A 68 -3.31 -13.15 6.91
CA ASP A 68 -3.78 -13.26 8.29
C ASP A 68 -4.82 -12.20 8.66
N TYR A 69 -4.73 -10.99 8.06
CA TYR A 69 -5.56 -9.84 8.47
C TYR A 69 -6.41 -9.23 7.35
N GLY A 70 -6.19 -9.62 6.10
CA GLY A 70 -7.02 -9.20 4.98
C GLY A 70 -8.26 -10.06 4.78
N ARG A 71 -9.15 -9.62 3.89
CA ARG A 71 -10.37 -10.34 3.50
C ARG A 71 -10.85 -9.87 2.13
N ASP A 72 -11.72 -10.66 1.51
CA ASP A 72 -12.55 -10.19 0.40
C ASP A 72 -13.64 -9.23 0.86
N TRP A 73 -14.04 -8.35 -0.06
CA TRP A 73 -15.11 -7.38 0.15
C TRP A 73 -16.21 -7.59 -0.89
N GLU A 74 -17.46 -7.42 -0.47
CA GLU A 74 -18.64 -7.71 -1.30
C GLU A 74 -18.71 -6.87 -2.58
N ASP A 75 -18.12 -5.68 -2.56
CA ASP A 75 -18.04 -4.78 -3.71
C ASP A 75 -16.87 -5.08 -4.66
N GLY A 76 -16.05 -6.09 -4.35
CA GLY A 76 -14.89 -6.49 -5.16
C GLY A 76 -13.67 -5.57 -5.06
N ALA A 77 -13.74 -4.49 -4.26
CA ALA A 77 -12.61 -3.58 -4.09
C ALA A 77 -11.53 -4.18 -3.17
N VAL A 78 -10.27 -4.00 -3.55
CA VAL A 78 -9.14 -4.54 -2.80
C VAL A 78 -8.76 -3.59 -1.65
N ARG A 79 -9.08 -4.00 -0.42
CA ARG A 79 -8.67 -3.31 0.82
C ARG A 79 -7.79 -4.24 1.65
N ASN A 80 -6.49 -4.18 1.41
CA ASN A 80 -5.54 -5.24 1.79
C ASN A 80 -4.55 -4.85 2.90
N ILE A 81 -4.97 -3.98 3.82
CA ILE A 81 -4.28 -3.64 5.09
C ILE A 81 -2.95 -2.88 4.96
N VAL A 82 -2.02 -3.33 4.11
CA VAL A 82 -0.65 -2.83 4.05
C VAL A 82 -0.20 -2.53 2.61
N HIS A 83 0.45 -1.39 2.43
CA HIS A 83 1.21 -1.03 1.23
C HIS A 83 2.70 -1.33 1.45
N SER A 84 3.39 -1.69 0.38
CA SER A 84 4.84 -1.85 0.36
C SER A 84 5.38 -1.48 -1.00
N SER A 85 6.44 -0.67 -1.04
CA SER A 85 7.13 -0.32 -2.29
C SER A 85 7.56 -1.59 -3.05
N ASP A 86 7.48 -1.56 -4.38
CA ASP A 86 7.74 -2.74 -5.22
C ASP A 86 9.21 -2.86 -5.67
N SER A 87 9.96 -1.78 -5.54
CA SER A 87 11.34 -1.61 -6.00
C SER A 87 12.08 -0.58 -5.14
N VAL A 88 13.41 -0.54 -5.24
CA VAL A 88 14.23 0.46 -4.53
C VAL A 88 13.93 1.87 -5.02
N ALA A 89 13.78 2.06 -6.34
CA ALA A 89 13.46 3.36 -6.92
C ALA A 89 12.09 3.88 -6.44
N ASN A 90 11.07 3.02 -6.41
CA ASN A 90 9.77 3.41 -5.87
C ASN A 90 9.84 3.65 -4.36
N ALA A 91 10.64 2.89 -3.60
CA ALA A 91 10.83 3.17 -2.18
C ALA A 91 11.43 4.57 -1.95
N GLU A 92 12.45 4.96 -2.72
CA GLU A 92 13.06 6.30 -2.63
C GLU A 92 12.05 7.42 -2.96
N HIS A 93 11.28 7.27 -4.04
CA HIS A 93 10.21 8.20 -4.41
C HIS A 93 9.15 8.30 -3.30
N GLU A 94 8.61 7.16 -2.86
CA GLU A 94 7.55 7.10 -1.87
C GLU A 94 8.00 7.69 -0.52
N ILE A 95 9.25 7.47 -0.10
CA ILE A 95 9.80 8.09 1.12
C ILE A 95 9.73 9.62 1.02
N GLY A 96 10.08 10.20 -0.13
CA GLY A 96 10.02 11.65 -0.36
C GLY A 96 8.60 12.22 -0.35
N VAL A 97 7.59 11.44 -0.75
CA VAL A 97 6.17 11.86 -0.71
C VAL A 97 5.64 11.92 0.73
N TRP A 98 6.04 10.95 1.57
CA TRP A 98 5.45 10.75 2.90
C TRP A 98 6.23 11.38 4.05
N PHE A 99 7.52 11.65 3.87
CA PHE A 99 8.40 12.15 4.93
C PHE A 99 9.20 13.37 4.45
N SER A 100 9.06 14.49 5.17
CA SER A 100 9.78 15.76 4.97
C SER A 100 10.70 16.06 6.14
#